data_AF-A0AB35B7G3-F1
#
_entry.id   AF-A0AB35B7G3-F1
#
_cell.length_a   1.000
_cell.length_b   1.000
_cell.length_c   1.000
_cell.angle_alpha   90.00
_cell.angle_beta   90.00
_cell.angle_gamma   90.00
#
_symmetry.space_group_name_H-M   'P 1'
#
loop_
_entity.id
_entity.type
_entity.pdbx_description
1 polymer ?
#
loop_
_entity_poly.entity_id
_entity_poly.type
_entity_poly.pdbx_seq_one_letter_code
_entity_poly.pdbx_strand_id
1 'polypeptide(L)'
;MSIPSLEQCNPDDPSEAFVWALVGLPGPQNSPLLVHPDVLRQWSKHLWDLGFRHYAGEQTKEYHPPARGLSHWLNGAGQWAEKGAPCPPESSVPDVTELTPDERAHLVEQLRESGELKHLVDPRDLDLNTAKVGSAE
;
A
#
# COMPACT_ATOMS: atom_id res chain seq x y z
N MET A 1 5.19 3.18 9.39
CA MET A 1 4.09 4.13 9.65
C MET A 1 3.22 4.23 8.42
N SER A 2 1.91 4.15 8.59
CA SER A 2 0.95 4.25 7.49
C SER A 2 0.74 5.70 7.04
N ILE A 3 0.21 5.88 5.83
CA ILE A 3 -0.21 7.20 5.33
C ILE A 3 -1.35 7.73 6.21
N PRO A 4 -1.23 8.94 6.80
CA PRO A 4 -2.30 9.54 7.60
C PRO A 4 -3.55 9.81 6.76
N SER A 5 -4.73 9.38 7.24
CA SER A 5 -6.03 9.67 6.62
C SER A 5 -6.86 10.61 7.50
N LEU A 6 -7.87 11.26 6.89
CA LEU A 6 -8.78 12.17 7.58
C LEU A 6 -9.49 11.47 8.76
N GLU A 7 -9.91 10.23 8.59
CA GLU A 7 -10.63 9.44 9.62
C GLU A 7 -9.73 9.05 10.80
N GLN A 8 -8.42 8.97 10.59
CA GLN A 8 -7.46 8.56 11.61
C GLN A 8 -6.91 9.74 12.41
N CYS A 9 -7.00 10.97 11.90
CA CYS A 9 -6.47 12.16 12.54
C CYS A 9 -7.48 12.75 13.52
N ASN A 10 -7.02 13.15 14.71
CA ASN A 10 -7.86 13.87 15.66
C ASN A 10 -8.04 15.35 15.22
N PRO A 11 -9.27 15.81 14.88
CA PRO A 11 -9.50 17.18 14.43
C PRO A 11 -9.33 18.24 15.53
N ASP A 12 -9.39 17.84 16.80
CA ASP A 12 -9.26 18.74 17.96
C ASP A 12 -7.82 18.81 18.50
N ASP A 13 -6.90 17.98 17.99
CA ASP A 13 -5.48 18.07 18.31
C ASP A 13 -4.77 18.98 17.29
N PRO A 14 -4.19 20.13 17.70
CA PRO A 14 -3.45 21.02 16.81
C PRO A 14 -2.38 20.33 15.97
N SER A 15 -1.73 19.29 16.51
CA SER A 15 -0.66 18.56 15.85
C SER A 15 -1.15 17.51 14.85
N GLU A 16 -2.43 17.12 14.90
CA GLU A 16 -3.01 16.11 13.99
C GLU A 16 -4.07 16.66 13.05
N ALA A 17 -4.73 17.76 13.40
CA ALA A 17 -5.91 18.30 12.72
C ALA A 17 -5.77 18.45 11.19
N PHE A 18 -4.56 18.76 10.71
CA PHE A 18 -4.28 18.99 9.29
C PHE A 18 -3.30 18.00 8.68
N VAL A 19 -2.82 16.99 9.42
CA VAL A 19 -1.77 16.08 8.94
C VAL A 19 -2.20 15.35 7.68
N TRP A 20 -3.43 14.84 7.65
CA TRP A 20 -4.03 14.17 6.48
C TRP A 20 -4.04 15.06 5.23
N ALA A 21 -4.25 16.37 5.40
CA ALA A 21 -4.36 17.33 4.29
C ALA A 21 -3.00 17.73 3.69
N LEU A 22 -1.90 17.40 4.38
CA LEU A 22 -0.54 17.73 3.95
C LEU A 22 0.18 16.57 3.27
N VAL A 23 -0.47 15.40 3.19
CA VAL A 23 0.05 14.21 2.52
C VAL A 23 0.00 14.38 1.00
N GLY A 24 1.08 14.00 0.30
CA GLY A 24 1.04 13.85 -1.16
C GLY A 24 0.75 15.13 -1.93
N LEU A 25 1.03 16.29 -1.34
CA LEU A 25 0.83 17.59 -2.00
C LEU A 25 1.70 17.70 -3.26
N PRO A 26 1.25 18.43 -4.29
CA PRO A 26 1.99 18.57 -5.54
C PRO A 26 3.31 19.32 -5.32
N GLY A 27 4.41 18.64 -5.60
CA GLY A 27 5.76 19.18 -5.60
C GLY A 27 6.22 19.60 -7.02
N PRO A 28 7.53 19.80 -7.21
CA PRO A 28 8.10 20.15 -8.51
C PRO A 28 7.70 19.15 -9.60
N GLN A 29 7.37 19.66 -10.79
CA GLN A 29 6.90 18.84 -11.92
C GLN A 29 5.70 17.94 -11.58
N ASN A 30 4.85 18.37 -10.65
CA ASN A 30 3.65 17.64 -10.22
C ASN A 30 3.94 16.27 -9.58
N SER A 31 5.18 16.07 -9.10
CA SER A 31 5.54 14.88 -8.33
C SER A 31 5.06 15.02 -6.88
N PRO A 32 4.58 13.94 -6.24
CA PRO A 32 4.10 13.99 -4.86
C PRO A 32 5.24 14.34 -3.90
N LEU A 33 5.02 15.34 -3.04
CA LEU A 33 5.97 15.70 -2.01
C LEU A 33 5.87 14.71 -0.85
N LEU A 34 6.95 13.95 -0.63
CA LEU A 34 7.06 12.99 0.47
C LEU A 34 7.70 13.66 1.67
N VAL A 35 6.92 13.86 2.72
CA VAL A 35 7.36 14.51 3.96
C VAL A 35 7.14 13.56 5.13
N HIS A 36 8.11 13.51 6.05
CA HIS A 36 8.00 12.68 7.23
C HIS A 36 6.80 13.10 8.11
N PRO A 37 6.01 12.16 8.66
CA PRO A 37 4.83 12.49 9.47
C PRO A 37 5.09 13.48 10.62
N ASP A 38 6.25 13.41 11.28
CA ASP A 38 6.59 14.35 12.36
C ASP A 38 6.75 15.80 11.89
N VAL A 39 7.20 16.00 10.64
CA VAL A 39 7.27 17.34 10.05
C VAL A 39 5.87 17.83 9.71
N LEU A 40 5.00 16.95 9.19
CA LEU A 40 3.60 17.28 8.93
C LEU A 40 2.85 17.68 10.22
N ARG A 41 3.14 17.03 11.36
CA ARG A 41 2.59 17.40 12.67
C ARG A 41 3.00 18.80 13.10
N GLN A 42 4.25 19.18 12.86
CA GLN A 42 4.74 20.53 13.15
C GLN A 42 4.05 21.58 12.26
N TRP A 43 3.85 21.27 10.98
CA TRP A 43 3.11 22.15 10.06
C TRP A 43 1.62 22.27 10.42
N SER A 44 0.99 21.16 10.83
CA SER A 44 -0.39 21.17 11.34
C SER A 44 -0.52 22.12 12.53
N LYS A 45 0.38 22.00 13.51
CA LYS A 45 0.40 22.91 14.67
C LYS A 45 0.57 24.37 14.24
N HIS A 46 1.47 24.63 13.29
CA HIS A 46 1.67 25.98 12.77
C HIS A 46 0.40 26.57 12.14
N LEU A 47 -0.30 25.81 11.28
CA LEU A 47 -1.59 26.24 10.70
C LEU A 47 -2.66 26.48 11.77
N TRP A 48 -2.70 25.62 12.79
CA TRP A 48 -3.62 25.78 13.91
C TRP A 48 -3.38 27.08 14.67
N ASP A 49 -2.11 27.39 14.97
CA ASP A 49 -1.69 28.60 15.68
C ASP A 49 -1.94 29.87 14.85
N LEU A 50 -1.97 29.77 13.51
CA LEU A 50 -2.41 30.83 12.60
C LEU A 50 -3.95 31.00 12.56
N GLY A 51 -4.70 30.13 13.23
CA GLY A 51 -6.16 30.21 13.34
C GLY A 51 -6.95 29.42 12.27
N PHE A 52 -6.29 28.57 11.49
CA PHE A 52 -6.99 27.73 10.50
C PHE A 52 -7.91 26.72 11.19
N ARG A 53 -9.06 26.43 10.60
CA ARG A 53 -9.98 25.38 11.04
C ARG A 53 -10.55 24.65 9.82
N HIS A 54 -10.70 23.33 9.93
CA HIS A 54 -11.31 22.52 8.88
C HIS A 54 -12.83 22.59 8.98
N TYR A 55 -13.50 22.88 7.87
CA TYR A 55 -14.96 22.88 7.79
C TYR A 55 -15.40 21.83 6.76
N ALA A 56 -15.80 20.65 7.24
CA ALA A 56 -16.05 19.48 6.39
C ALA A 56 -17.13 19.70 5.30
N GLY A 57 -18.05 20.64 5.53
CA GLY A 57 -19.08 21.03 4.55
C GLY A 57 -18.52 21.72 3.30
N GLU A 58 -17.36 22.38 3.40
CA GLU A 58 -16.70 23.11 2.32
C GLU A 58 -15.57 22.29 1.67
N GLN A 59 -15.34 21.07 2.13
CA GLN A 59 -14.32 20.18 1.55
C GLN A 59 -14.74 19.75 0.14
N THR A 60 -13.94 20.11 -0.87
CA THR A 60 -14.16 19.77 -2.29
C THR A 60 -13.27 18.64 -2.80
N LYS A 61 -12.26 18.23 -2.04
CA LYS A 61 -11.30 17.18 -2.42
C LYS A 61 -11.16 16.09 -1.37
N GLU A 62 -10.80 14.90 -1.82
CA GLU A 62 -10.50 13.74 -0.97
C GLU A 62 -9.21 13.06 -1.42
N TYR A 63 -8.51 12.42 -0.48
CA TYR A 63 -7.27 11.71 -0.77
C TYR A 63 -7.59 10.24 -1.05
N HIS A 64 -7.23 9.78 -2.24
CA HIS A 64 -7.28 8.37 -2.63
C HIS A 64 -5.93 7.73 -2.34
N PRO A 65 -5.85 6.77 -1.41
CA PRO A 65 -4.62 6.03 -1.16
C PRO A 65 -4.22 5.20 -2.40
N PRO A 66 -2.94 4.79 -2.50
CA PRO A 66 -2.49 3.98 -3.62
C PRO A 66 -3.24 2.63 -3.67
N ALA A 67 -3.80 2.31 -4.83
CA ALA A 67 -4.56 1.07 -5.05
C ALA A 67 -3.74 -0.23 -4.87
N ARG A 68 -2.40 -0.15 -4.94
CA ARG A 68 -1.49 -1.30 -4.79
C ARG A 68 -0.22 -0.89 -4.05
N GLY A 69 0.25 -1.78 -3.18
CA GLY A 69 1.55 -1.66 -2.49
C GLY A 69 1.42 -1.36 -0.99
N LEU A 70 2.57 -1.22 -0.33
CA LEU A 70 2.64 -0.91 1.10
C LEU A 70 2.04 0.48 1.36
N SER A 71 1.11 0.61 2.30
CA SER A 71 0.51 1.87 2.76
C SER A 71 1.48 2.77 3.53
N HIS A 72 2.79 2.63 3.32
CA HIS A 72 3.84 3.37 3.98
C HIS A 72 3.90 4.82 3.49
N TRP A 73 4.22 5.79 4.35
CA TRP A 73 4.25 7.22 4.00
C TRP A 73 5.22 7.59 2.86
N LEU A 74 6.24 6.76 2.59
CA LEU A 74 7.15 6.92 1.44
C LEU A 74 6.51 6.51 0.10
N ASN A 75 5.34 5.90 0.13
CA ASN A 75 4.60 5.56 -1.07
C ASN A 75 3.85 6.80 -1.58
N GLY A 76 4.42 7.47 -2.58
CA GLY A 76 3.84 8.65 -3.21
C GLY A 76 2.73 8.38 -4.22
N ALA A 77 2.26 7.14 -4.36
CA ALA A 77 1.30 6.81 -5.42
C ALA A 77 -0.17 7.16 -5.09
N GLY A 78 -0.46 7.76 -3.93
CA GLY A 78 -1.79 8.30 -3.63
C GLY A 78 -2.06 9.62 -4.34
N GLN A 79 -3.34 9.96 -4.50
CA GLN A 79 -3.78 11.08 -5.34
C GLN A 79 -4.89 11.89 -4.67
N TRP A 80 -4.86 13.20 -4.84
CA TRP A 80 -5.99 14.07 -4.47
C TRP A 80 -6.99 14.14 -5.62
N ALA A 81 -8.23 13.71 -5.36
CA ALA A 81 -9.34 13.73 -6.31
C ALA A 81 -10.45 14.68 -5.84
N GLU A 82 -11.37 15.00 -6.74
CA GLU A 82 -12.60 15.72 -6.38
C GLU A 82 -13.47 14.84 -5.46
N LYS A 83 -14.17 15.48 -4.51
CA LYS A 83 -15.00 14.78 -3.52
C LYS A 83 -16.10 13.96 -4.23
N GLY A 84 -16.18 12.67 -3.90
CA GLY A 84 -17.11 11.74 -4.54
C GLY A 84 -16.67 11.23 -5.91
N ALA A 85 -15.45 11.54 -6.37
CA ALA A 85 -14.87 10.85 -7.51
C ALA A 85 -14.76 9.34 -7.20
N PRO A 86 -14.97 8.45 -8.19
CA PRO A 86 -14.85 7.02 -7.96
C PRO A 86 -13.43 6.70 -7.50
N CYS A 87 -13.30 6.21 -6.27
CA CYS A 87 -12.03 5.71 -5.74
C CYS A 87 -11.61 4.47 -6.55
N PRO A 88 -10.36 4.40 -7.04
CA PRO A 88 -9.89 3.20 -7.71
C PRO A 88 -10.02 2.01 -6.75
N PRO A 89 -10.53 0.86 -7.21
CA PRO A 89 -10.68 -0.31 -6.35
C PRO A 89 -9.32 -0.68 -5.78
N GLU A 90 -9.27 -0.91 -4.46
CA GLU A 90 -8.11 -1.53 -3.84
C GLU A 90 -7.80 -2.81 -4.61
N SER A 91 -6.54 -3.01 -4.96
CA SER A 91 -6.11 -4.24 -5.63
C SER A 91 -6.23 -5.38 -4.64
N SER A 92 -7.41 -6.01 -4.57
CA SER A 92 -7.60 -7.23 -3.82
C SER A 92 -6.73 -8.32 -4.42
N VAL A 93 -6.12 -9.12 -3.56
CA VAL A 93 -5.52 -10.38 -4.00
C VAL A 93 -6.67 -11.21 -4.58
N PRO A 94 -6.56 -11.73 -5.82
CA PRO A 94 -7.59 -12.61 -6.35
C PRO A 94 -7.79 -13.80 -5.40
N ASP A 95 -9.05 -14.13 -5.10
CA ASP A 95 -9.36 -15.27 -4.25
C ASP A 95 -8.99 -16.56 -5.01
N VAL A 96 -7.97 -17.25 -4.53
CA VAL A 96 -7.44 -18.46 -5.17
C VAL A 96 -8.48 -19.59 -5.20
N THR A 97 -9.51 -19.55 -4.34
CA THR A 97 -10.59 -20.54 -4.31
C THR A 97 -11.61 -20.34 -5.43
N GLU A 98 -11.70 -19.13 -5.98
CA GLU A 98 -12.57 -18.81 -7.11
C GLU A 98 -11.91 -19.08 -8.48
N LEU A 99 -10.59 -19.27 -8.50
CA LEU A 99 -9.85 -19.62 -9.70
C LEU A 99 -10.16 -21.04 -10.17
N THR A 100 -10.33 -21.21 -11.48
CA THR A 100 -10.43 -22.53 -12.11
C THR A 100 -9.15 -23.34 -11.90
N PRO A 101 -9.21 -24.69 -12.02
CA PRO A 101 -8.02 -25.53 -11.87
C PRO A 101 -6.87 -25.14 -12.81
N ASP A 102 -7.18 -24.68 -14.02
CA ASP A 102 -6.20 -24.24 -15.01
C ASP A 102 -5.52 -22.91 -14.62
N GLU A 103 -6.33 -21.93 -14.19
CA GLU A 103 -5.81 -20.64 -13.69
C GLU A 103 -4.94 -20.82 -12.45
N ARG A 104 -5.32 -21.73 -11.54
CA ARG A 104 -4.49 -22.07 -10.37
C ARG A 104 -3.17 -22.72 -10.78
N ALA A 105 -3.18 -23.62 -11.77
CA ALA A 105 -1.96 -24.24 -12.27
C ALA A 105 -1.03 -23.20 -12.91
N HIS A 106 -1.58 -22.26 -13.69
CA HIS A 106 -0.83 -21.17 -14.28
C HIS A 106 -0.23 -20.23 -13.22
N LEU A 107 -1.00 -19.88 -12.18
CA LEU A 107 -0.53 -19.06 -11.07
C LEU A 107 0.62 -19.75 -10.29
N VAL A 108 0.53 -21.06 -10.06
CA VAL A 108 1.61 -21.83 -9.43
C VAL A 108 2.87 -21.84 -10.28
N GLU A 109 2.74 -21.94 -11.61
CA GLU A 109 3.88 -21.89 -12.52
C GLU A 109 4.55 -20.51 -12.50
N GLN A 110 3.77 -19.42 -12.56
CA GLN A 110 4.29 -18.06 -12.44
C GLN A 110 5.08 -17.84 -11.14
N LEU A 111 4.56 -18.33 -10.01
CA LEU A 111 5.24 -18.24 -8.70
C LEU A 111 6.50 -19.11 -8.61
N ARG A 112 6.56 -20.22 -9.36
CA ARG A 112 7.75 -21.07 -9.48
C ARG A 112 8.82 -20.36 -10.30
N GLU A 113 8.44 -19.81 -11.46
CA GLU A 113 9.34 -19.08 -12.36
C GLU A 113 9.90 -17.80 -11.73
N SER A 114 9.07 -17.05 -10.99
CA SER A 114 9.49 -15.88 -10.22
C SER A 114 10.45 -16.23 -9.07
N GLY A 115 10.52 -17.51 -8.71
CA GLY A 115 11.35 -18.02 -7.63
C GLY A 115 10.76 -17.80 -6.24
N GLU A 116 9.53 -17.31 -6.15
CA GLU A 116 8.83 -17.08 -4.88
C GLU A 116 8.58 -18.40 -4.13
N LEU A 117 8.51 -19.55 -4.80
CA LEU A 117 8.35 -20.86 -4.16
C LEU A 117 9.68 -21.52 -3.72
N LYS A 118 10.85 -20.95 -4.03
CA LYS A 118 12.16 -21.59 -3.77
C LYS A 118 12.46 -21.83 -2.29
N HIS A 119 11.88 -21.03 -1.41
CA HIS A 119 12.07 -21.15 0.03
C HIS A 119 11.17 -22.19 0.70
N LEU A 120 10.15 -22.69 -0.01
CA LEU A 120 9.18 -23.66 0.51
C LEU A 120 9.63 -25.11 0.34
N VAL A 121 10.63 -25.34 -0.52
CA VAL A 121 11.27 -26.65 -0.67
C VAL A 121 12.63 -26.54 -0.02
N ASP A 122 12.76 -27.03 1.22
CA ASP A 122 14.08 -27.26 1.78
C ASP A 122 14.70 -28.44 1.02
N PRO A 123 15.86 -28.28 0.35
CA PRO A 123 16.50 -29.39 -0.35
C PRO A 123 16.88 -30.55 0.58
N ARG A 124 16.86 -30.34 1.91
CA ARG A 124 17.05 -31.40 2.91
C ARG A 124 15.81 -32.27 3.13
N ASP A 125 14.62 -31.79 2.77
CA ASP A 125 13.35 -32.51 2.87
C ASP A 125 13.00 -33.29 1.60
N LEU A 126 13.83 -33.17 0.55
CA LEU A 126 13.68 -33.97 -0.67
C LEU A 126 14.34 -35.33 -0.48
N ASP A 127 13.57 -36.41 -0.73
CA ASP A 127 14.14 -37.75 -0.81
C ASP A 127 15.25 -37.79 -1.87
N LEU A 128 16.43 -38.23 -1.46
CA LEU A 128 17.55 -38.44 -2.38
C LEU A 128 17.13 -39.48 -3.41
N ASN A 129 17.23 -39.11 -4.69
CA ASN A 129 16.99 -40.03 -5.80
C ASN A 129 18.13 -41.06 -5.86
N THR A 130 18.12 -42.04 -4.97
CA THR A 130 19.02 -43.19 -5.03
C THR A 130 18.52 -44.10 -6.14
N ALA A 131 19.03 -43.88 -7.36
CA ALA A 131 18.98 -44.89 -8.40
C ALA A 131 19.67 -46.15 -7.87
N LYS A 132 18.90 -47.18 -7.51
CA LYS A 132 19.46 -48.52 -7.29
C LYS A 132 19.92 -49.03 -8.63
N VAL A 133 21.24 -48.98 -8.86
CA VAL A 133 21.88 -49.68 -9.98
C VAL A 133 21.61 -51.16 -9.78
N GLY A 134 20.62 -51.70 -10.48
CA GLY A 134 20.38 -53.13 -10.53
C GLY A 134 21.53 -53.77 -11.30
N SER A 135 22.31 -54.62 -10.65
CA SER A 135 23.19 -55.55 -11.35
C SER A 135 22.32 -56.54 -12.11
N ALA A 136 22.46 -56.55 -13.44
CA ALA A 136 21.95 -57.65 -14.25
C ALA A 136 22.90 -58.85 -14.07
N GLU A 137 22.40 -59.93 -13.48
CA GLU A 137 22.98 -61.28 -13.58
C GLU A 137 22.51 -61.97 -14.87
#